data_AF-A0A835CNH0-F1
#
_entry.id   AF-A0A835CNH0-F1
#
_cell.length_a   1.000
_cell.length_b   1.000
_cell.length_c   1.000
_cell.angle_alpha   90.00
_cell.angle_beta   90.00
_cell.angle_gamma   90.00
#
_symmetry.space_group_name_H-M   'P 1'
#
loop_
_entity.id
_entity.type
_entity.pdbx_description
1 polymer ?
#
loop_
_entity_poly.entity_id
_entity_poly.type
_entity_poly.pdbx_seq_one_letter_code
_entity_poly.pdbx_strand_id
1 'polypeptide(L)'
;MCECEATTSIQDAEVEAYTSYKGMLEISEENLAYLEAGLKRHPQVLEWLIPKRRRTVLASTSFTLFAEVTRLLRTTRRCELRQDVRDYIRDCCTSLQALAFDASWLRYVHTCLDECGPIINNPLIIQQTEAKASSLKAQLESLKNELASFEASLVSLHHHNSRLYDFIES
;
A
#
# COMPACT_ATOMS: atom_id res chain seq x y z
N MET A 1 -16.93 -40.13 11.46
CA MET A 1 -16.33 -40.32 10.13
C MET A 1 -16.44 -38.98 9.42
N CYS A 2 -15.30 -38.49 8.91
CA CYS A 2 -15.09 -37.13 8.43
C CYS A 2 -15.82 -36.80 7.13
N GLU A 3 -16.41 -35.60 7.08
CA GLU A 3 -16.76 -34.91 5.83
C GLU A 3 -15.72 -33.80 5.62
N CYS A 4 -14.70 -34.08 4.81
CA CYS A 4 -13.70 -33.09 4.38
C CYS A 4 -13.17 -33.53 3.02
N GLU A 5 -13.83 -33.18 1.92
CA GLU A 5 -13.26 -33.30 0.56
C GLU A 5 -14.18 -32.56 -0.45
N ALA A 6 -14.21 -31.23 -0.39
CA ALA A 6 -14.86 -30.41 -1.41
C ALA A 6 -14.20 -29.03 -1.57
N THR A 7 -12.89 -28.94 -1.42
CA THR A 7 -12.14 -27.67 -1.57
C THR A 7 -10.97 -27.75 -2.56
N THR A 8 -10.77 -28.88 -3.25
CA THR A 8 -9.62 -29.07 -4.15
C THR A 8 -9.96 -28.93 -5.64
N SER A 9 -11.22 -28.71 -6.03
CA SER A 9 -11.61 -28.75 -7.45
C SER A 9 -11.79 -27.38 -8.15
N ILE A 10 -11.75 -26.26 -7.42
CA ILE A 10 -12.03 -24.93 -7.98
C ILE A 10 -10.75 -24.26 -8.50
N GLN A 11 -9.63 -24.41 -7.79
CA GLN A 11 -8.35 -23.80 -8.16
C GLN A 11 -7.76 -24.37 -9.46
N ASP A 12 -7.91 -25.67 -9.70
CA ASP A 12 -7.32 -26.31 -10.90
C ASP A 12 -8.10 -25.95 -12.18
N ALA A 13 -9.42 -25.79 -12.09
CA ALA A 13 -10.26 -25.35 -13.21
C ALA A 13 -10.07 -23.86 -13.55
N GLU A 14 -9.79 -23.01 -12.55
CA GLU A 14 -9.45 -21.60 -12.73
C GLU A 14 -8.09 -21.41 -13.43
N VAL A 15 -7.10 -22.26 -13.12
CA VAL A 15 -5.78 -22.26 -13.75
C VAL A 15 -5.84 -22.81 -15.18
N GLU A 16 -6.69 -23.80 -15.45
CA GLU A 16 -6.89 -24.37 -16.79
C GLU A 16 -7.62 -23.40 -17.73
N ALA A 17 -8.63 -22.68 -17.23
CA ALA A 17 -9.24 -21.58 -17.96
C ALA A 17 -8.20 -20.48 -18.27
N TYR A 18 -7.39 -20.09 -17.29
CA TYR A 18 -6.34 -19.09 -17.45
C TYR A 18 -5.29 -19.49 -18.51
N THR A 19 -4.86 -20.76 -18.53
CA THR A 19 -3.93 -21.27 -19.56
C THR A 19 -4.57 -21.34 -20.95
N SER A 20 -5.88 -21.64 -21.03
CA SER A 20 -6.64 -21.56 -22.29
C SER A 20 -6.77 -20.11 -22.80
N TYR A 21 -6.85 -19.11 -21.93
CA TYR A 21 -6.90 -17.69 -22.32
C TYR A 21 -5.52 -17.12 -22.66
N LYS A 22 -4.44 -17.64 -22.05
CA LYS A 22 -3.05 -17.22 -22.32
C LYS A 22 -2.66 -17.32 -23.79
N GLY A 23 -3.23 -18.28 -24.53
CA GLY A 23 -3.01 -18.43 -25.98
C GLY A 23 -3.83 -17.47 -26.88
N MET A 24 -4.85 -16.78 -26.35
CA MET A 24 -5.74 -15.90 -27.12
C MET A 24 -5.49 -14.40 -26.89
N LEU A 25 -4.64 -14.05 -25.94
CA LEU A 25 -4.43 -12.67 -25.51
C LEU A 25 -3.06 -12.20 -26.01
N GLU A 26 -3.04 -11.21 -26.90
CA GLU A 26 -1.83 -10.46 -27.27
C GLU A 26 -1.41 -9.53 -26.11
N ILE A 27 -1.00 -10.13 -24.98
CA ILE A 27 -0.50 -9.42 -23.82
C ILE A 27 1.01 -9.63 -23.79
N SER A 28 1.76 -8.52 -23.75
CA SER A 28 3.21 -8.55 -23.55
C SER A 28 3.57 -9.39 -22.32
N GLU A 29 4.64 -10.18 -22.40
CA GLU A 29 5.13 -10.99 -21.28
C GLU A 29 5.35 -10.17 -20.01
N GLU A 30 5.75 -8.90 -20.17
CA GLU A 30 5.95 -7.95 -19.07
C GLU A 30 4.66 -7.68 -18.28
N ASN A 31 3.50 -7.70 -18.95
CA ASN A 31 2.19 -7.46 -18.35
C ASN A 31 1.56 -8.73 -17.78
N LEU A 32 2.06 -9.91 -18.16
CA LEU A 32 1.53 -11.19 -17.72
C LEU A 32 1.66 -11.37 -16.19
N ALA A 33 2.82 -11.01 -15.63
CA ALA A 33 3.03 -11.09 -14.17
C ALA A 33 2.05 -10.19 -13.39
N TYR A 34 1.74 -9.00 -13.92
CA TYR A 34 0.80 -8.07 -13.30
C TYR A 34 -0.65 -8.52 -13.48
N LEU A 35 -0.96 -9.14 -14.60
CA LEU A 35 -2.23 -9.79 -14.85
C LEU A 35 -2.49 -10.89 -13.80
N GLU A 36 -1.56 -11.85 -13.66
CA GLU A 36 -1.67 -12.92 -12.65
C GLU A 36 -1.83 -12.36 -11.25
N ALA A 37 -0.99 -11.40 -10.89
CA ALA A 37 -1.01 -10.80 -9.57
C ALA A 37 -2.28 -9.96 -9.33
N GLY A 38 -2.88 -9.40 -10.36
CA GLY A 38 -4.15 -8.70 -10.32
C GLY A 38 -5.32 -9.65 -10.11
N LEU A 39 -5.37 -10.73 -10.90
CA LEU A 39 -6.42 -11.76 -10.82
C LEU A 39 -6.39 -12.50 -9.49
N LYS A 40 -5.20 -12.82 -8.96
CA LYS A 40 -5.07 -13.38 -7.60
C LYS A 40 -5.65 -12.48 -6.51
N ARG A 41 -5.58 -11.16 -6.68
CA ARG A 41 -6.09 -10.18 -5.72
C ARG A 41 -7.59 -9.89 -5.93
N HIS A 42 -8.05 -10.01 -7.16
CA HIS A 42 -9.43 -9.71 -7.57
C HIS A 42 -10.01 -10.88 -8.38
N PRO A 43 -10.24 -12.04 -7.74
CA PRO A 43 -10.71 -13.25 -8.44
C PRO A 43 -12.09 -13.05 -9.08
N GLN A 44 -12.92 -12.14 -8.57
CA GLN A 44 -14.21 -11.78 -9.17
C GLN A 44 -14.10 -11.25 -10.61
N VAL A 45 -12.93 -10.78 -11.02
CA VAL A 45 -12.67 -10.40 -12.42
C VAL A 45 -12.74 -11.63 -13.32
N LEU A 46 -12.31 -12.81 -12.85
CA LEU A 46 -12.47 -14.08 -13.56
C LEU A 46 -13.94 -14.47 -13.70
N GLU A 47 -14.74 -14.28 -12.65
CA GLU A 47 -16.18 -14.55 -12.71
C GLU A 47 -16.90 -13.63 -13.70
N TRP A 48 -16.40 -12.42 -13.93
CA TRP A 48 -16.92 -11.56 -14.99
C TRP A 48 -16.60 -12.09 -16.40
N LEU A 49 -15.49 -12.81 -16.54
CA LEU A 49 -14.95 -13.32 -17.81
C LEU A 49 -15.60 -14.64 -18.23
N ILE A 50 -15.84 -15.56 -17.29
CA ILE A 50 -16.29 -16.93 -17.54
C ILE A 50 -17.67 -17.04 -18.23
N PRO A 51 -18.73 -16.27 -17.87
CA PRO A 51 -20.08 -16.54 -18.34
C PRO A 51 -20.46 -15.81 -19.65
N LYS A 52 -19.67 -14.83 -20.11
CA LYS A 52 -20.08 -14.02 -21.26
C LYS A 52 -19.46 -14.57 -22.54
N ARG A 53 -20.33 -15.18 -23.35
CA ARG A 53 -20.22 -15.53 -24.79
C ARG A 53 -19.76 -14.37 -25.73
N ARG A 54 -19.02 -13.37 -25.26
CA ARG A 54 -18.68 -12.14 -26.00
C ARG A 54 -17.17 -12.03 -26.24
N ARG A 55 -16.81 -12.39 -27.48
CA ARG A 55 -15.70 -11.87 -28.31
C ARG A 55 -14.34 -11.81 -27.63
N THR A 56 -13.51 -12.79 -27.95
CA THR A 56 -12.04 -12.86 -27.73
C THR A 56 -11.31 -11.53 -27.89
N VAL A 57 -11.72 -10.70 -28.86
CA VAL A 57 -11.13 -9.37 -29.10
C VAL A 57 -11.44 -8.34 -28.00
N LEU A 58 -12.64 -8.40 -27.40
CA LEU A 58 -12.99 -7.51 -26.27
C LEU A 58 -12.32 -7.97 -24.98
N ALA A 59 -12.10 -9.29 -24.84
CA ALA A 59 -11.35 -9.85 -23.73
C ALA A 59 -9.88 -9.38 -23.78
N SER A 60 -9.21 -9.43 -24.94
CA SER A 60 -7.80 -9.01 -25.05
C SER A 60 -7.57 -7.56 -24.65
N THR A 61 -8.34 -6.62 -25.20
CA THR A 61 -8.23 -5.21 -24.83
C THR A 61 -8.52 -4.98 -23.34
N SER A 62 -9.54 -5.65 -22.79
CA SER A 62 -9.89 -5.49 -21.37
C SER A 62 -8.79 -6.03 -20.45
N PHE A 63 -8.18 -7.17 -20.81
CA PHE A 63 -7.09 -7.75 -20.03
C PHE A 63 -5.81 -6.91 -20.12
N THR A 64 -5.49 -6.34 -21.27
CA THR A 64 -4.35 -5.44 -21.42
C THR A 64 -4.53 -4.21 -20.53
N LEU A 65 -5.69 -3.55 -20.59
CA LEU A 65 -5.98 -2.40 -19.73
C LEU A 65 -5.99 -2.76 -18.24
N PHE A 66 -6.56 -3.91 -17.88
CA PHE A 66 -6.54 -4.40 -16.50
C PHE A 66 -5.11 -4.64 -16.00
N ALA A 67 -4.28 -5.32 -16.80
CA ALA A 67 -2.91 -5.64 -16.45
C ALA A 67 -2.08 -4.35 -16.34
N GLU A 68 -2.30 -3.40 -17.23
CA GLU A 68 -1.62 -2.12 -17.26
C GLU A 68 -1.97 -1.24 -16.06
N VAL A 69 -3.26 -1.10 -15.74
CA VAL A 69 -3.70 -0.39 -14.52
C VAL A 69 -3.12 -1.07 -13.28
N THR A 70 -3.16 -2.40 -13.23
CA THR A 70 -2.59 -3.17 -12.11
C THR A 70 -1.08 -2.96 -12.00
N ARG A 71 -0.37 -2.92 -13.12
CA ARG A 71 1.06 -2.61 -13.18
C ARG A 71 1.33 -1.22 -12.62
N LEU A 72 0.67 -0.19 -13.13
CA LEU A 72 0.87 1.19 -12.70
C LEU A 72 0.60 1.39 -11.20
N LEU A 73 -0.44 0.76 -10.67
CA LEU A 73 -0.77 0.81 -9.24
C LEU A 73 0.21 0.02 -8.35
N ARG A 74 1.00 -0.91 -8.92
CA ARG A 74 1.98 -1.73 -8.21
C ARG A 74 3.41 -1.19 -8.33
N THR A 75 3.82 -0.75 -9.51
CA THR A 75 5.20 -0.30 -9.77
C THR A 75 5.47 1.07 -9.19
N THR A 76 4.44 1.89 -9.07
CA THR A 76 4.55 3.23 -8.51
C THR A 76 3.91 3.22 -7.13
N ARG A 77 4.62 3.74 -6.12
CA ARG A 77 3.98 3.99 -4.81
C ARG A 77 2.77 4.87 -5.08
N ARG A 78 1.60 4.46 -4.62
CA ARG A 78 0.32 5.03 -5.04
C ARG A 78 0.30 6.58 -4.88
N CYS A 79 0.93 7.10 -3.83
CA CYS A 79 1.03 8.53 -3.54
C CYS A 79 2.00 9.32 -4.44
N GLU A 80 2.89 8.64 -5.17
CA GLU A 80 3.90 9.21 -6.07
C GLU A 80 3.45 9.18 -7.54
N LEU A 81 2.23 8.69 -7.83
CA LEU A 81 1.65 8.74 -9.16
C LEU A 81 1.49 10.19 -9.61
N ARG A 82 2.19 10.56 -10.69
CA ARG A 82 2.03 11.84 -11.36
C ARG A 82 0.60 11.99 -11.91
N GLN A 83 0.13 13.23 -12.03
CA GLN A 83 -1.25 13.52 -12.45
C GLN A 83 -1.56 12.95 -13.85
N ASP A 84 -0.63 13.02 -14.79
CA ASP A 84 -0.75 12.44 -16.14
C ASP A 84 -1.04 10.92 -16.10
N VAL A 85 -0.35 10.20 -15.22
CA VAL A 85 -0.56 8.76 -15.04
C VAL A 85 -1.92 8.49 -14.38
N ARG A 86 -2.35 9.33 -13.44
CA ARG A 86 -3.68 9.21 -12.81
C ARG A 86 -4.80 9.44 -13.81
N ASP A 87 -4.66 10.46 -14.65
CA ASP A 87 -5.61 10.77 -15.72
C ASP A 87 -5.71 9.58 -16.70
N TYR A 88 -4.55 9.05 -17.12
CA TYR A 88 -4.49 7.85 -17.95
C TYR A 88 -5.16 6.63 -17.32
N ILE A 89 -4.95 6.38 -16.02
CA ILE A 89 -5.64 5.29 -15.30
C ILE A 89 -7.15 5.51 -15.29
N ARG A 90 -7.64 6.74 -15.13
CA ARG A 90 -9.08 7.05 -15.19
C ARG A 90 -9.65 6.83 -16.58
N ASP A 91 -8.91 7.16 -17.64
CA ASP A 91 -9.32 6.90 -19.02
C ASP A 91 -9.41 5.40 -19.31
N CYS A 92 -8.44 4.62 -18.80
CA CYS A 92 -8.48 3.16 -18.86
C CYS A 92 -9.70 2.59 -18.11
N CYS A 93 -9.99 3.10 -16.91
CA CYS A 93 -11.16 2.68 -16.12
C CYS A 93 -12.48 3.04 -16.82
N THR A 94 -12.56 4.21 -17.45
CA THR A 94 -13.74 4.62 -18.24
C THR A 94 -13.95 3.69 -19.43
N SER A 95 -12.87 3.33 -20.13
CA SER A 95 -12.90 2.37 -21.23
C SER A 95 -13.38 0.99 -20.76
N LEU A 96 -12.89 0.52 -19.61
CA LEU A 96 -13.33 -0.74 -19.02
C LEU A 96 -14.80 -0.68 -18.55
N GLN A 97 -15.23 0.43 -17.98
CA GLN A 97 -16.61 0.63 -17.54
C GLN A 97 -17.58 0.61 -18.73
N ALA A 98 -17.21 1.18 -19.88
CA ALA A 98 -18.01 1.11 -21.10
C ALA A 98 -18.19 -0.33 -21.62
N LEU A 99 -17.24 -1.22 -21.32
CA LEU A 99 -17.33 -2.65 -21.58
C LEU A 99 -18.12 -3.42 -20.52
N ALA A 100 -18.70 -2.70 -19.55
CA ALA A 100 -19.37 -3.24 -18.38
C ALA A 100 -18.47 -4.16 -17.54
N PHE A 101 -17.17 -3.85 -17.46
CA PHE A 101 -16.18 -4.56 -16.66
C PHE A 101 -16.54 -4.59 -15.16
N ASP A 102 -15.88 -5.44 -14.38
CA ASP A 102 -16.21 -5.63 -12.97
C ASP A 102 -16.20 -4.32 -12.16
N ALA A 103 -17.38 -3.97 -11.63
CA ALA A 103 -17.59 -2.73 -10.90
C ALA A 103 -16.85 -2.69 -9.56
N SER A 104 -16.63 -3.85 -8.94
CA SER A 104 -15.94 -3.92 -7.65
C SER A 104 -14.46 -3.58 -7.80
N TRP A 105 -13.82 -4.05 -8.88
CA TRP A 105 -12.46 -3.72 -9.24
C TRP A 105 -12.32 -2.25 -9.65
N LEU A 106 -13.23 -1.73 -10.48
CA LEU A 106 -13.22 -0.31 -10.86
C LEU A 106 -13.31 0.59 -9.63
N ARG A 107 -14.20 0.29 -8.68
CA ARG A 107 -14.31 1.02 -7.42
C ARG A 107 -13.01 0.97 -6.62
N TYR A 108 -12.38 -0.21 -6.54
CA TYR A 108 -11.08 -0.35 -5.87
C TYR A 108 -10.01 0.56 -6.50
N VAL A 109 -9.95 0.62 -7.83
CA VAL A 109 -8.98 1.50 -8.53
C VAL A 109 -9.26 2.97 -8.23
N HIS A 110 -10.52 3.40 -8.30
CA HIS A 110 -10.89 4.78 -7.94
C HIS A 110 -10.52 5.12 -6.49
N THR A 111 -10.82 4.24 -5.54
CA THR A 111 -10.39 4.42 -4.14
C THR A 111 -8.88 4.54 -4.02
N CYS A 112 -8.10 3.73 -4.76
CA CYS A 112 -6.65 3.86 -4.77
C CYS A 112 -6.18 5.22 -5.30
N LEU A 113 -6.86 5.80 -6.28
CA LEU A 113 -6.54 7.12 -6.84
C LEU A 113 -6.93 8.26 -5.88
N ASP A 114 -8.05 8.10 -5.17
CA ASP A 114 -8.60 9.12 -4.27
C ASP A 114 -7.89 9.15 -2.91
N GLU A 115 -7.53 7.99 -2.36
CA GLU A 115 -6.66 7.87 -1.17
C GLU A 115 -5.28 8.49 -1.42
N CYS A 116 -4.86 8.48 -2.68
CA CYS A 116 -3.72 9.23 -3.16
C CYS A 116 -4.13 10.66 -3.46
N GLY A 117 -4.85 11.31 -2.54
CA GLY A 117 -5.22 12.71 -2.67
C GLY A 117 -4.02 13.55 -3.13
N PRO A 118 -4.25 14.73 -3.75
CA PRO A 118 -3.15 15.61 -4.05
C PRO A 118 -2.25 15.64 -2.82
N ILE A 119 -0.93 15.48 -2.98
CA ILE A 119 -0.01 15.90 -1.93
C ILE A 119 -0.32 17.39 -1.83
N ILE A 120 -1.31 17.74 -1.01
CA ILE A 120 -1.56 19.09 -0.63
C ILE A 120 -0.33 19.31 0.23
N ASN A 121 0.69 19.89 -0.40
CA ASN A 121 1.61 20.81 0.23
C ASN A 121 0.72 21.83 0.92
N ASN A 122 0.06 21.44 2.01
CA ASN A 122 -0.83 22.27 2.76
C ASN A 122 0.14 22.99 3.69
N PRO A 123 0.54 24.23 3.37
CA PRO A 123 1.55 24.93 4.16
C PRO A 123 1.13 24.99 5.63
N LEU A 124 -0.18 24.95 5.91
CA LEU A 124 -0.72 24.88 7.25
C LEU A 124 -0.38 23.57 7.99
N ILE A 125 -0.46 22.41 7.34
CA ILE A 125 -0.12 21.12 7.95
C ILE A 125 1.39 21.04 8.18
N ILE A 126 2.19 21.48 7.19
CA ILE A 126 3.65 21.51 7.29
C ILE A 126 4.06 22.42 8.45
N GLN A 127 3.54 23.65 8.49
CA GLN A 127 3.82 24.61 9.56
C GLN A 127 3.38 24.09 10.93
N GLN A 128 2.25 23.39 11.02
CA GLN A 128 1.78 22.79 12.27
C GLN A 128 2.67 21.63 12.71
N THR A 129 3.17 20.81 11.78
CA THR A 129 4.14 19.74 12.09
C THR A 129 5.51 20.30 12.48
N GLU A 130 5.98 21.38 11.85
CA GLU A 130 7.23 22.06 12.20
C GLU A 130 7.14 22.73 13.57
N ALA A 131 6.00 23.35 13.90
CA ALA A 131 5.75 23.92 15.22
C ALA A 131 5.75 22.84 16.30
N LYS A 132 5.12 21.69 16.04
CA LYS A 132 5.15 20.53 16.95
C LYS A 132 6.55 19.97 17.12
N ALA A 133 7.31 19.81 16.04
CA ALA A 133 8.69 19.33 16.10
C ALA A 133 9.59 20.28 16.89
N SER A 134 9.42 21.59 16.71
CA SER A 134 10.16 22.61 17.45
C SER A 134 9.83 22.59 18.94
N SER A 135 8.55 22.43 19.29
CA SER A 135 8.10 22.28 20.68
C SER A 135 8.67 21.03 21.34
N LEU A 136 8.63 19.87 20.66
CA LEU A 136 9.21 18.63 21.16
C LEU A 136 10.73 18.75 21.34
N LYS A 137 11.42 19.42 20.42
CA LYS A 137 12.87 19.66 20.54
C LYS A 137 13.19 20.51 21.77
N ALA A 138 12.41 21.55 22.05
CA ALA A 138 12.59 22.38 23.24
C ALA A 138 12.35 21.58 24.54
N GLN A 139 11.33 20.72 24.56
CA GLN A 139 11.07 19.83 25.70
C GLN A 139 12.22 18.85 25.93
N LEU A 140 12.80 18.30 24.86
CA LEU A 140 13.93 17.37 24.95
C LEU A 140 15.17 18.06 25.53
N GLU A 141 15.49 19.28 25.10
CA GLU A 141 16.60 20.05 25.67
C GLU A 141 16.35 20.42 27.14
N SER A 142 15.10 20.73 27.52
CA SER A 142 14.74 20.96 28.93
C SER A 142 15.00 19.73 29.79
N LEU A 143 14.50 18.57 29.37
CA LEU A 143 14.69 17.29 30.08
C LEU A 143 16.17 16.92 30.17
N LYS A 144 16.96 17.19 29.13
CA LYS A 144 18.40 16.95 29.12
C LYS A 144 19.13 17.81 30.16
N ASN A 145 18.75 19.08 30.30
CA ASN A 145 19.31 19.98 31.30
C ASN A 145 18.91 19.56 32.73
N GLU A 146 17.66 19.14 32.93
CA GLU A 146 17.20 18.60 34.21
C GLU A 146 17.96 17.33 34.61
N LEU A 147 18.18 16.42 33.66
CA LEU A 147 18.95 15.20 33.89
C LEU A 147 20.39 15.52 34.30
N ALA A 148 21.06 16.44 33.59
CA ALA A 148 22.42 16.88 33.92
C ALA A 148 22.51 17.53 35.31
N SER A 149 21.50 18.31 35.69
CA SER A 149 21.39 18.90 37.04
C SER A 149 21.24 17.82 38.11
N PHE A 150 20.38 16.83 37.87
CA PHE A 150 20.14 15.73 38.80
C PHE A 150 21.39 14.85 38.97
N GLU A 151 22.10 14.55 37.88
CA GLU A 151 23.39 13.85 37.91
C GLU A 151 24.42 14.60 38.77
N ALA A 152 24.54 15.92 38.60
CA ALA A 152 25.46 16.73 39.42
C ALA A 152 25.08 16.71 40.91
N SER A 153 23.79 16.79 41.25
CA SER A 153 23.31 16.65 42.62
C SER A 153 23.64 15.27 43.21
N LEU A 154 23.50 14.20 42.43
CA LEU A 154 23.78 12.83 42.88
C LEU A 154 25.28 12.63 43.13
N VAL A 155 26.15 13.15 42.25
CA VAL A 155 27.60 13.14 42.45
C VAL A 155 28.00 13.89 43.72
N SER A 156 27.40 15.06 43.96
CA SER A 156 27.64 15.85 45.18
C SER A 156 27.20 15.10 46.44
N LEU A 157 26.02 14.48 46.42
CA LEU A 157 25.50 13.68 47.53
C LEU A 157 26.39 12.47 47.80
N HIS A 158 26.82 11.76 46.75
CA HIS A 158 27.74 10.63 46.88
C HIS A 158 29.05 11.06 47.52
N HIS A 159 29.65 12.17 47.06
CA HIS A 159 30.89 12.70 47.63
C HIS A 159 30.72 13.07 49.11
N HIS A 160 29.60 13.70 49.48
CA HIS A 160 29.32 14.01 50.88
C HIS A 160 29.17 12.75 51.73
N ASN A 161 28.48 11.73 51.22
CA ASN A 161 28.28 10.46 51.91
C ASN A 161 29.61 9.72 52.14
N SER A 162 30.49 9.66 51.14
CA SER A 162 31.85 9.09 51.30
C SER A 162 32.63 9.76 52.43
N ARG A 163 32.59 11.09 52.51
CA ARG A 163 33.27 11.84 53.59
C ARG A 163 32.72 11.54 54.98
N LEU A 164 31.42 11.26 55.10
CA LEU A 164 30.82 10.87 56.38
C LEU A 164 31.25 9.47 56.80
N TYR A 165 31.35 8.53 55.84
CA TYR A 165 31.87 7.18 56.12
C TYR A 165 33.32 7.23 56.63
N ASP A 166 34.21 7.99 55.95
CA ASP A 166 35.60 8.15 56.38
C ASP A 166 35.72 8.72 57.81
N PHE A 167 34.78 9.59 58.20
CA PHE A 167 34.75 10.21 59.53
C PHE A 167 34.27 9.25 60.62
N ILE A 168 33.37 8.31 60.30
CA ILE A 168 32.84 7.33 61.26
C ILE A 168 33.85 6.19 61.50
N GLU A 169 34.68 5.86 60.51
CA GLU A 169 35.71 4.80 60.62
C GLU A 169 37.05 5.26 61.25
N SER A 170 37.21 6.56 61.53
CA SER A 170 38.41 7.16 62.18
C SER A 170 38.25 7.31 63.68
#